data_AF-M6DGW2-F1
#
_entry.id   AF-M6DGW2-F1
#
_cell.length_a   1.000
_cell.length_b   1.000
_cell.length_c   1.000
_cell.angle_alpha   90.00
_cell.angle_beta   90.00
_cell.angle_gamma   90.00
#
_symmetry.space_group_name_H-M   'P 1'
#
loop_
_entity.id
_entity.type
_entity.pdbx_description
1 polymer ?
#
loop_
_entity_poly.entity_id
_entity_poly.type
_entity_poly.pdbx_seq_one_letter_code
_entity_poly.pdbx_strand_id
1 'polypeptide(L)'
;MSIPDFQSAMLPVLKILSEKGESNTSTIRDGVGIFFKTTEQERSDLLPSGKTRIFDNRVAWSITYLKMAGLVQSSKRSFYSITNEGSQFLKTNPERIDINTLQQFESFQEKRPRTNTFQVDNLGVSEYAQTPDEMMELGYSKIRKDLAEELLNKIKSCNPYFFESIVLDLLIKLGYGGSDEKNKKVTKKSNDEGIDGIIKEDKLGLDLIYIQAKKWENPVGGAEIQKFAGALQVQRAKKGIFITTSVFTANAHEYVAKMDSKIVLIDGTKLTDLMIEYNVGVLTKQTYEIKRVDLEYFNED
;
A
#
# COMPACT_ATOMS: atom_id res chain seq x y z
N MET A 1 -14.29 -14.10 3.17
CA MET A 1 -13.55 -13.05 3.89
C MET A 1 -14.12 -12.99 5.29
N SER A 2 -13.31 -13.20 6.33
CA SER A 2 -13.79 -13.32 7.72
C SER A 2 -13.84 -11.99 8.48
N ILE A 3 -13.17 -10.94 7.98
CA ILE A 3 -13.32 -9.58 8.53
C ILE A 3 -14.66 -9.02 8.03
N PRO A 4 -15.59 -8.64 8.93
CA PRO A 4 -16.88 -8.08 8.52
C PRO A 4 -16.68 -6.77 7.73
N ASP A 5 -17.57 -6.49 6.79
CA ASP A 5 -17.69 -5.15 6.22
C ASP A 5 -18.26 -4.16 7.26
N PHE A 6 -18.11 -2.85 7.01
CA PHE A 6 -18.54 -1.84 7.98
C PHE A 6 -20.07 -1.81 8.18
N GLN A 7 -20.88 -2.23 7.20
CA GLN A 7 -22.34 -2.30 7.36
C GLN A 7 -22.70 -3.49 8.26
N SER A 8 -22.11 -4.65 8.00
CA SER A 8 -22.31 -5.86 8.82
C SER A 8 -21.95 -5.63 10.29
N ALA A 9 -20.96 -4.78 10.58
CA ALA A 9 -20.60 -4.41 11.95
C ALA A 9 -21.57 -3.42 12.65
N MET A 10 -22.51 -2.78 11.94
CA MET A 10 -23.44 -1.81 12.55
C MET A 10 -24.38 -2.45 13.58
N LEU A 11 -24.98 -3.61 13.28
CA LEU A 11 -25.90 -4.27 14.22
C LEU A 11 -25.19 -4.72 15.50
N PRO A 12 -24.04 -5.40 15.45
CA PRO A 12 -23.28 -5.75 16.66
C PRO A 12 -22.88 -4.52 17.48
N VAL A 13 -22.43 -3.43 16.85
CA VAL A 13 -22.13 -2.17 17.54
C VAL A 13 -23.34 -1.67 18.32
N LEU A 14 -24.52 -1.62 17.68
CA LEU A 14 -25.74 -1.14 18.33
C LEU A 14 -26.17 -2.04 19.50
N LYS A 15 -26.05 -3.38 19.36
CA LYS A 15 -26.33 -4.34 20.44
C LYS A 15 -25.41 -4.15 21.64
N ILE A 16 -24.09 -4.02 21.41
CA ILE A 16 -23.10 -3.80 22.47
C ILE A 16 -23.41 -2.52 23.24
N LEU A 17 -23.76 -1.44 22.54
CA LEU A 17 -24.15 -0.18 23.17
C LEU A 17 -25.47 -0.27 23.92
N SER A 18 -26.44 -1.06 23.42
CA SER A 18 -27.69 -1.32 24.14
C SER A 18 -27.50 -2.10 25.44
N GLU A 19 -26.55 -3.04 25.47
CA GLU A 19 -26.26 -3.86 26.66
C GLU A 19 -25.47 -3.09 27.72
N LYS A 20 -24.48 -2.28 27.29
CA LYS A 20 -23.55 -1.57 28.18
C LYS A 20 -23.96 -0.13 28.50
N GLY A 21 -24.90 0.44 27.75
CA GLY A 21 -25.31 1.85 27.83
C GLY A 21 -24.26 2.79 27.21
N GLU A 22 -23.10 2.91 27.85
CA GLU A 22 -21.94 3.67 27.36
C GLU A 22 -20.74 2.73 27.18
N SER A 23 -19.98 2.88 26.09
CA SER A 23 -18.76 2.11 25.88
C SER A 23 -17.70 2.86 25.09
N ASN A 24 -16.44 2.57 25.40
CA ASN A 24 -15.31 3.10 24.65
C ASN A 24 -15.05 2.32 23.35
N THR A 25 -14.26 2.90 22.47
CA THR A 25 -13.95 2.33 21.15
C THR A 25 -13.28 0.95 21.24
N SER A 26 -12.41 0.71 22.23
CA SER A 26 -11.75 -0.59 22.42
C SER A 26 -12.75 -1.67 22.76
N THR A 27 -13.62 -1.43 23.73
CA THR A 27 -14.67 -2.37 24.16
C THR A 27 -15.63 -2.69 23.01
N ILE A 28 -15.98 -1.71 22.19
CA ILE A 28 -16.82 -1.93 21.01
C ILE A 28 -16.09 -2.84 20.01
N ARG A 29 -14.83 -2.55 19.68
CA ARG A 29 -14.02 -3.39 18.77
C ARG A 29 -13.91 -4.82 19.27
N ASP A 30 -13.65 -5.02 20.56
CA ASP A 30 -13.55 -6.34 21.16
C ASP A 30 -14.89 -7.09 21.09
N GLY A 31 -16.00 -6.42 21.42
CA GLY A 31 -17.33 -7.01 21.33
C GLY A 31 -17.70 -7.40 19.89
N VAL A 32 -17.38 -6.55 18.91
CA VAL A 32 -17.58 -6.87 17.48
C VAL A 32 -16.70 -8.05 17.07
N GLY A 33 -15.45 -8.11 17.54
CA GLY A 33 -14.53 -9.20 17.24
C GLY A 33 -15.02 -10.54 17.79
N ILE A 34 -15.58 -10.54 19.01
CA ILE A 34 -16.23 -11.71 19.62
C ILE A 34 -17.45 -12.12 18.80
N PHE A 35 -18.30 -11.17 18.40
CA PHE A 35 -19.51 -11.44 17.62
C PHE A 35 -19.20 -12.15 16.29
N PHE A 36 -18.18 -11.69 15.57
CA PHE A 36 -17.76 -12.27 14.29
C PHE A 36 -16.73 -13.39 14.40
N LYS A 37 -16.25 -13.70 15.61
CA LYS A 37 -15.19 -14.71 15.86
C LYS A 37 -13.91 -14.44 15.07
N THR A 38 -13.52 -13.18 14.93
CA THR A 38 -12.30 -12.79 14.21
C THR A 38 -11.04 -13.21 14.95
N THR A 39 -10.05 -13.71 14.23
CA THR A 39 -8.73 -14.08 14.77
C THR A 39 -7.85 -12.87 15.05
N GLU A 40 -6.78 -13.05 15.83
CA GLU A 40 -5.80 -11.99 16.10
C GLU A 40 -5.07 -11.53 14.85
N GLN A 41 -4.79 -12.46 13.92
CA GLN A 41 -4.18 -12.15 12.63
C GLN A 41 -5.10 -11.24 11.80
N GLU A 42 -6.38 -11.61 11.67
CA GLU A 42 -7.37 -10.81 10.94
C GLU A 42 -7.59 -9.42 11.56
N ARG A 43 -7.53 -9.31 12.89
CA ARG A 43 -7.61 -8.02 13.59
C ARG A 43 -6.34 -7.16 13.42
N SER A 44 -5.23 -7.77 13.01
CA SER A 44 -3.95 -7.12 12.78
C SER A 44 -3.72 -6.75 11.31
N ASP A 45 -4.57 -7.22 10.39
CA ASP A 45 -4.48 -6.89 8.97
C ASP A 45 -4.57 -5.38 8.74
N LEU A 46 -3.62 -4.86 7.97
CA LEU A 46 -3.47 -3.45 7.66
C LEU A 46 -4.00 -3.15 6.26
N LEU A 47 -4.49 -1.92 6.06
CA LEU A 47 -4.67 -1.38 4.73
C LEU A 47 -3.33 -1.37 3.97
N PRO A 48 -3.32 -1.39 2.63
CA PRO A 48 -2.11 -1.29 1.81
C PRO A 48 -1.10 -0.21 2.22
N SER A 49 -1.57 0.91 2.79
CA SER A 49 -0.71 1.97 3.35
C SER A 49 0.14 1.55 4.57
N GLY A 50 -0.20 0.43 5.22
CA GLY A 50 0.49 -0.09 6.41
C GLY A 50 0.21 0.69 7.71
N LYS A 51 -0.68 1.68 7.68
CA LYS A 51 -0.90 2.59 8.83
C LYS A 51 -2.15 2.28 9.64
N THR A 52 -3.18 1.73 9.00
CA THR A 52 -4.51 1.57 9.59
C THR A 52 -4.95 0.12 9.54
N ARG A 53 -5.42 -0.42 10.67
CA ARG A 53 -6.00 -1.77 10.73
C ARG A 53 -7.37 -1.78 10.08
N ILE A 54 -7.60 -2.75 9.20
CA ILE A 54 -8.85 -2.88 8.43
C ILE A 54 -10.04 -3.02 9.36
N PHE A 55 -9.95 -3.95 10.32
CA PHE A 55 -11.01 -4.22 11.29
C PHE A 55 -11.39 -2.97 12.10
N ASP A 56 -10.39 -2.28 12.67
CA ASP A 56 -10.59 -1.09 13.49
C ASP A 56 -11.24 0.06 12.70
N ASN A 57 -10.82 0.23 11.44
CA ASN A 57 -11.36 1.21 10.51
C ASN A 57 -12.83 0.94 10.20
N ARG A 58 -13.16 -0.31 9.86
CA ARG A 58 -14.54 -0.70 9.55
C ARG A 58 -15.48 -0.51 10.73
N VAL A 59 -15.07 -0.88 11.95
CA VAL A 59 -15.87 -0.63 13.17
C VAL A 59 -16.06 0.88 13.41
N ALA A 60 -15.02 1.70 13.19
CA ALA A 60 -15.14 3.15 13.32
C ALA A 60 -16.13 3.76 12.30
N TRP A 61 -16.14 3.24 11.07
CA TRP A 61 -17.10 3.62 10.05
C TRP A 61 -18.53 3.16 10.38
N SER A 62 -18.72 1.98 10.96
CA SER A 62 -20.02 1.54 11.49
C SER A 62 -20.58 2.54 12.50
N ILE A 63 -19.77 2.96 13.48
CA ILE A 63 -20.15 3.95 14.49
C ILE A 63 -20.49 5.29 13.82
N THR A 64 -19.69 5.73 12.85
CA THR A 64 -19.91 6.99 12.13
C THR A 64 -21.27 7.02 11.43
N TYR A 65 -21.61 5.95 10.71
CA TYR A 65 -22.90 5.85 10.01
C TYR A 65 -24.08 5.77 10.97
N LEU A 66 -23.96 5.01 12.07
CA LEU A 66 -24.98 4.97 13.12
C LEU A 66 -25.18 6.34 13.78
N LYS A 67 -24.12 7.13 13.95
CA LYS A 67 -24.21 8.52 14.43
C LYS A 67 -24.88 9.45 13.43
N MET A 68 -24.63 9.27 12.14
CA MET A 68 -25.32 10.03 11.10
C MET A 68 -26.83 9.78 11.19
N ALA A 69 -27.24 8.52 11.35
CA ALA A 69 -28.63 8.10 11.50
C ALA A 69 -29.26 8.36 12.87
N GLY A 70 -28.57 9.05 13.79
CA GLY A 70 -29.13 9.39 15.10
C GLY A 70 -29.27 8.22 16.07
N LEU A 71 -28.85 7.01 15.71
CA LEU A 71 -28.99 5.80 16.54
C LEU A 71 -27.94 5.71 17.66
N VAL A 72 -26.79 6.37 17.46
CA VAL A 72 -25.67 6.43 18.39
C VAL A 72 -25.24 7.88 18.56
N GLN A 73 -24.78 8.23 19.76
CA GLN A 73 -24.20 9.54 20.05
C GLN A 73 -22.82 9.40 20.72
N SER A 74 -22.01 10.45 20.63
CA SER A 74 -20.74 10.53 21.36
C SER A 74 -20.98 11.25 22.69
N SER A 75 -20.73 10.57 23.80
CA SER A 75 -20.85 11.17 25.13
C SER A 75 -19.58 11.94 25.54
N LYS A 76 -18.41 11.42 25.18
CA LYS A 76 -17.09 12.04 25.36
C LYS A 76 -16.09 11.45 24.34
N ARG A 77 -14.86 11.96 24.30
CA ARG A 77 -13.82 11.49 23.37
C ARG A 77 -13.68 9.97 23.41
N SER A 78 -13.92 9.32 22.27
CA SER A 78 -13.83 7.86 22.08
C SER A 78 -14.82 7.02 22.88
N PHE A 79 -15.87 7.61 23.45
CA PHE A 79 -17.00 6.93 24.10
C PHE A 79 -18.30 7.21 23.35
N TYR A 80 -19.14 6.19 23.30
CA TYR A 80 -20.39 6.19 22.57
C TYR A 80 -21.50 5.60 23.43
N SER A 81 -22.72 6.09 23.21
CA SER A 81 -23.93 5.55 23.82
C SER A 81 -25.03 5.40 22.78
N ILE A 82 -25.93 4.44 23.00
CA ILE A 82 -27.15 4.31 22.19
C ILE A 82 -28.10 5.48 22.49
N THR A 83 -28.84 5.96 21.50
CA THR A 83 -29.89 6.97 21.68
C THR A 83 -31.25 6.32 21.93
N ASN A 84 -32.26 7.10 22.33
CA ASN A 84 -33.64 6.61 22.45
C ASN A 84 -34.17 6.04 21.13
N GLU A 85 -33.86 6.70 20.01
CA GLU A 85 -34.21 6.24 18.67
C GLU A 85 -33.50 4.93 18.33
N GLY A 86 -32.20 4.82 18.63
CA GLY A 86 -31.43 3.58 18.49
C GLY A 86 -32.01 2.42 19.30
N SER A 87 -32.42 2.66 20.55
CA SER A 87 -33.04 1.64 21.40
C SER A 87 -34.42 1.22 20.90
N GLN A 88 -35.24 2.16 20.39
CA GLN A 88 -36.54 1.84 19.79
C GLN A 88 -36.38 1.02 18.52
N PHE A 89 -35.44 1.40 17.66
CA PHE A 89 -35.13 0.67 16.45
C PHE A 89 -34.63 -0.75 16.75
N LEU A 90 -33.74 -0.93 17.72
CA LEU A 90 -33.24 -2.28 18.07
C LEU A 90 -34.35 -3.22 18.57
N LYS A 91 -35.43 -2.69 19.17
CA LYS A 91 -36.60 -3.49 19.60
C LYS A 91 -37.40 -4.08 18.43
N THR A 92 -37.27 -3.54 17.21
CA THR A 92 -37.86 -4.16 16.02
C THR A 92 -37.12 -5.43 15.60
N ASN A 93 -36.07 -5.80 16.32
CA ASN A 93 -35.23 -6.97 16.11
C ASN A 93 -34.70 -7.09 14.65
N PRO A 94 -33.99 -6.06 14.15
CA PRO A 94 -33.44 -6.10 12.80
C PRO A 94 -32.42 -7.25 12.66
N GLU A 95 -32.51 -8.00 11.57
CA GLU A 95 -31.53 -9.05 11.24
C GLU A 95 -30.18 -8.45 10.79
N ARG A 96 -30.22 -7.27 10.15
CA ARG A 96 -29.06 -6.52 9.68
C ARG A 96 -29.35 -5.02 9.74
N ILE A 97 -28.29 -4.23 9.88
CA ILE A 97 -28.33 -2.78 9.63
C ILE A 97 -27.37 -2.51 8.47
N ASP A 98 -27.89 -1.92 7.41
CA ASP A 98 -27.13 -1.49 6.23
C ASP A 98 -27.53 -0.07 5.82
N ILE A 99 -26.91 0.48 4.78
CA ILE A 99 -27.20 1.84 4.31
C ILE A 99 -28.68 1.99 3.93
N ASN A 100 -29.30 0.97 3.34
CA ASN A 100 -30.71 1.00 2.97
C ASN A 100 -31.60 1.09 4.22
N THR A 101 -31.24 0.35 5.27
CA THR A 101 -31.86 0.44 6.58
C THR A 101 -31.71 1.85 7.16
N LEU A 102 -30.52 2.46 7.05
CA LEU A 102 -30.30 3.80 7.59
C LEU A 102 -31.03 4.91 6.82
N GLN A 103 -31.40 4.69 5.56
CA GLN A 103 -32.17 5.66 4.76
C GLN A 103 -33.55 5.96 5.35
N GLN A 104 -34.10 5.13 6.23
CA GLN A 104 -35.39 5.40 6.88
C GLN A 104 -35.33 6.55 7.90
N PHE A 105 -34.13 6.94 8.37
CA PHE A 105 -33.97 7.97 9.38
C PHE A 105 -33.75 9.34 8.74
N GLU A 106 -34.55 10.32 9.13
CA GLU A 106 -34.48 11.71 8.62
C GLU A 106 -33.08 12.30 8.85
N SER A 107 -32.51 12.09 10.04
CA SER A 107 -31.16 12.54 10.40
C SER A 107 -30.06 11.97 9.48
N PHE A 108 -30.25 10.76 8.94
CA PHE A 108 -29.34 10.16 7.97
C PHE A 108 -29.48 10.80 6.58
N GLN A 109 -30.72 11.08 6.15
CA GLN A 109 -31.01 11.71 4.87
C GLN A 109 -30.46 13.13 4.79
N GLU A 110 -30.52 13.90 5.89
CA GLU A 110 -29.99 15.26 5.96
C GLU A 110 -28.45 15.31 5.94
N LYS A 111 -27.80 14.38 6.63
CA LYS A 111 -26.33 14.37 6.78
C LYS A 111 -25.61 13.67 5.64
N ARG A 112 -26.31 12.86 4.84
CA ARG A 112 -25.72 12.27 3.64
C ARG A 112 -25.73 13.34 2.53
N PRO A 113 -24.58 13.71 1.95
CA PRO A 113 -24.60 14.55 0.76
C PRO A 113 -25.47 13.84 -0.29
N ARG A 114 -26.43 14.55 -0.89
CA ARG A 114 -27.16 14.10 -2.08
C ARG A 114 -26.13 13.93 -3.19
N THR A 115 -25.49 12.77 -3.25
CA THR A 115 -24.68 12.40 -4.40
C THR A 115 -25.66 12.36 -5.55
N ASN A 116 -25.55 13.32 -6.48
CA ASN A 116 -26.13 13.13 -7.81
C ASN A 116 -25.64 11.76 -8.26
N THR A 117 -26.59 10.85 -8.39
CA THR A 117 -26.38 9.47 -8.77
C THR A 117 -25.66 9.48 -10.10
N PHE A 118 -24.34 9.36 -10.08
CA PHE A 118 -23.69 8.70 -11.21
C PHE A 118 -24.34 7.32 -11.26
N GLN A 119 -25.11 7.09 -12.31
CA GLN A 119 -25.69 5.79 -12.62
C GLN A 119 -24.53 4.79 -12.72
N VAL A 120 -24.23 4.12 -11.62
CA VAL A 120 -23.43 2.89 -11.59
C VAL A 120 -24.40 1.71 -11.58
N ASP A 121 -25.40 1.75 -12.45
CA ASP A 121 -26.22 0.60 -12.80
C ASP A 121 -25.44 -0.24 -13.81
N ASN A 122 -24.42 -1.00 -13.34
CA ASN A 122 -23.95 -2.24 -13.98
C ASN A 122 -22.75 -2.95 -13.31
N LEU A 123 -22.50 -2.73 -12.02
CA LEU A 123 -21.53 -3.55 -11.28
C LEU A 123 -22.25 -4.21 -10.10
N GLY A 124 -22.62 -5.48 -10.31
CA GLY A 124 -23.23 -6.31 -9.27
C GLY A 124 -22.42 -6.26 -7.97
N VAL A 125 -23.11 -5.90 -6.88
CA VAL A 125 -22.78 -6.13 -5.47
C VAL A 125 -21.27 -6.12 -5.14
N SER A 126 -20.69 -4.95 -4.84
CA SER A 126 -19.46 -4.84 -4.00
C SER A 126 -19.10 -3.42 -3.55
N GLU A 127 -19.60 -2.37 -4.22
CA GLU A 127 -19.17 -0.98 -3.97
C GLU A 127 -19.51 -0.44 -2.55
N TYR A 128 -20.44 -1.09 -1.83
CA TYR A 128 -20.88 -0.68 -0.50
C TYR A 128 -20.23 -1.44 0.66
N ALA A 129 -19.31 -2.39 0.42
CA ALA A 129 -18.64 -3.14 1.49
C ALA A 129 -17.38 -2.42 2.02
N GLN A 130 -16.86 -1.46 1.26
CA GLN A 130 -15.59 -0.80 1.52
C GLN A 130 -15.82 0.55 2.19
N THR A 131 -14.90 0.92 3.08
CA THR A 131 -14.85 2.25 3.66
C THR A 131 -14.28 3.25 2.63
N PRO A 132 -14.57 4.56 2.74
CA PRO A 132 -13.95 5.57 1.88
C PRO A 132 -12.41 5.51 1.84
N ASP A 133 -11.76 5.22 2.97
CA ASP A 133 -10.31 5.01 3.04
C ASP A 133 -9.88 3.79 2.19
N GLU A 134 -10.58 2.66 2.30
CA GLU A 134 -10.33 1.46 1.48
C GLU A 134 -10.51 1.75 -0.01
N MET A 135 -11.57 2.47 -0.39
CA MET A 135 -11.83 2.86 -1.78
C MET A 135 -10.72 3.74 -2.34
N MET A 136 -10.25 4.72 -1.56
CA MET A 136 -9.15 5.58 -1.96
C MET A 136 -7.84 4.81 -2.13
N GLU A 137 -7.53 3.89 -1.20
CA GLU A 137 -6.31 3.08 -1.28
C GLU A 137 -6.33 2.11 -2.46
N LEU A 138 -7.48 1.49 -2.76
CA LEU A 138 -7.66 0.64 -3.93
C LEU A 138 -7.52 1.43 -5.23
N GLY A 139 -8.12 2.61 -5.30
CA GLY A 139 -7.97 3.54 -6.42
C GLY A 139 -6.50 3.95 -6.63
N TYR A 140 -5.80 4.31 -5.54
CA TYR A 140 -4.39 4.65 -5.58
C TYR A 140 -3.51 3.49 -6.05
N SER A 141 -3.73 2.28 -5.51
CA SER A 141 -3.00 1.07 -5.90
C SER A 141 -3.18 0.77 -7.39
N LYS A 142 -4.41 0.92 -7.91
CA LYS A 142 -4.69 0.76 -9.34
C LYS A 142 -3.94 1.78 -10.19
N ILE A 143 -4.01 3.07 -9.84
CA ILE A 143 -3.28 4.13 -10.54
C ILE A 143 -1.77 3.86 -10.54
N ARG A 144 -1.21 3.43 -9.39
CA ARG A 144 0.21 3.10 -9.26
C ARG A 144 0.60 1.91 -10.13
N LYS A 145 -0.23 0.87 -10.20
CA LYS A 145 -0.01 -0.30 -11.05
C LYS A 145 -0.03 0.05 -12.53
N ASP A 146 -1.02 0.82 -12.96
CA ASP A 146 -1.14 1.27 -14.35
C ASP A 146 0.07 2.13 -14.76
N LEU A 147 0.53 3.02 -13.85
CA LEU A 147 1.74 3.81 -14.04
C LEU A 147 3.01 2.94 -14.13
N ALA A 148 3.14 1.92 -13.28
CA ALA A 148 4.29 1.02 -13.29
C ALA A 148 4.37 0.24 -14.63
N GLU A 149 3.23 -0.19 -15.17
CA GLU A 149 3.16 -0.86 -16.47
C GLU A 149 3.51 0.10 -17.63
N GLU A 150 2.95 1.32 -17.63
CA GLU A 150 3.29 2.35 -18.60
C GLU A 150 4.79 2.66 -18.59
N LEU A 151 5.37 2.84 -17.39
CA LEU A 151 6.78 3.14 -17.19
C LEU A 151 7.66 1.98 -17.70
N LEU A 152 7.32 0.73 -17.39
CA LEU A 152 8.08 -0.43 -17.86
C LEU A 152 8.09 -0.50 -19.40
N ASN A 153 6.94 -0.26 -20.02
CA ASN A 153 6.83 -0.22 -21.49
C ASN A 153 7.69 0.89 -22.11
N LYS A 154 7.74 2.07 -21.48
CA LYS A 154 8.65 3.15 -21.91
C LYS A 154 10.11 2.73 -21.81
N ILE A 155 10.53 2.12 -20.69
CA ILE A 155 11.91 1.64 -20.51
C ILE A 155 12.29 0.61 -21.57
N LYS A 156 11.40 -0.37 -21.84
CA LYS A 156 11.61 -1.39 -22.88
C LYS A 156 11.78 -0.80 -24.29
N SER A 157 11.08 0.30 -24.58
CA SER A 157 11.17 1.01 -25.86
C SER A 157 12.45 1.84 -26.04
N CYS A 158 13.15 2.19 -24.96
CA CYS A 158 14.38 2.96 -25.04
C CYS A 158 15.57 2.12 -25.55
N ASN A 159 16.63 2.78 -26.00
CA ASN A 159 17.86 2.08 -26.38
C ASN A 159 18.59 1.52 -25.11
N PRO A 160 19.41 0.45 -25.25
CA PRO A 160 20.08 -0.18 -24.10
C PRO A 160 20.97 0.77 -23.27
N TYR A 161 21.73 1.66 -23.92
CA TYR A 161 22.59 2.63 -23.22
C TYR A 161 21.79 3.64 -22.38
N PHE A 162 20.60 4.01 -22.84
CA PHE A 162 19.71 4.85 -22.05
C PHE A 162 19.14 4.10 -20.86
N PHE A 163 18.85 2.80 -21.00
CA PHE A 163 18.44 1.97 -19.87
C PHE A 163 19.53 1.86 -18.80
N GLU A 164 20.79 1.67 -19.18
CA GLU A 164 21.93 1.72 -18.26
C GLU A 164 21.98 3.06 -17.50
N SER A 165 21.71 4.17 -18.20
CA SER A 165 21.66 5.51 -17.60
C SER A 165 20.51 5.64 -16.58
N ILE A 166 19.30 5.17 -16.92
CA ILE A 166 18.15 5.14 -15.99
C ILE A 166 18.48 4.35 -14.72
N VAL A 167 19.13 3.20 -14.89
CA VAL A 167 19.54 2.34 -13.78
C VAL A 167 20.52 3.07 -12.85
N LEU A 168 21.52 3.74 -13.41
CA LEU A 168 22.47 4.53 -12.62
C LEU A 168 21.77 5.69 -11.89
N ASP A 169 20.88 6.41 -12.56
CA ASP A 169 20.11 7.50 -11.96
C ASP A 169 19.26 7.01 -10.78
N LEU A 170 18.64 5.83 -10.91
CA LEU A 170 17.89 5.20 -9.83
C LEU A 170 18.79 4.87 -8.64
N LEU A 171 19.94 4.24 -8.86
CA LEU A 171 20.86 3.89 -7.78
C LEU A 171 21.37 5.14 -7.04
N ILE A 172 21.62 6.23 -7.77
CA ILE A 172 21.99 7.51 -7.16
C ILE A 172 20.85 8.04 -6.29
N LYS A 173 19.61 7.97 -6.76
CA LYS A 173 18.42 8.41 -5.99
C LYS A 173 18.16 7.54 -4.76
N LEU A 174 18.55 6.27 -4.80
CA LEU A 174 18.56 5.36 -3.65
C LEU A 174 19.67 5.70 -2.63
N GLY A 175 20.60 6.59 -2.97
CA GLY A 175 21.67 7.06 -2.09
C GLY A 175 23.04 6.45 -2.35
N TYR A 176 23.18 5.58 -3.37
CA TYR A 176 24.48 5.05 -3.79
C TYR A 176 25.30 6.11 -4.55
N GLY A 177 26.63 5.98 -4.57
CA GLY A 177 27.54 6.86 -5.32
C GLY A 177 27.99 8.14 -4.60
N GLY A 178 27.40 8.46 -3.44
CA GLY A 178 27.80 9.59 -2.60
C GLY A 178 27.36 10.97 -3.09
N SER A 179 27.84 12.03 -2.42
CA SER A 179 27.36 13.42 -2.62
C SER A 179 28.01 14.17 -3.80
N ASP A 180 29.16 13.70 -4.28
CA ASP A 180 29.96 14.43 -5.26
C ASP A 180 29.68 13.97 -6.70
N GLU A 181 29.26 14.91 -7.55
CA GLU A 181 29.03 14.72 -8.99
C GLU A 181 30.16 14.01 -9.74
N LYS A 182 31.41 14.19 -9.29
CA LYS A 182 32.62 13.60 -9.90
C LYS A 182 32.85 12.14 -9.51
N ASN A 183 32.27 11.67 -8.40
CA ASN A 183 32.32 10.27 -7.97
C ASN A 183 31.19 9.42 -8.58
N LYS A 184 30.22 10.05 -9.26
CA LYS A 184 28.98 9.43 -9.77
C LYS A 184 29.15 8.51 -10.99
N LYS A 185 30.31 8.51 -11.66
CA LYS A 185 30.54 7.70 -12.87
C LYS A 185 31.92 7.07 -12.87
N VAL A 186 32.04 5.84 -12.38
CA VAL A 186 33.08 4.92 -12.87
C VAL A 186 32.44 4.04 -13.96
N THR A 187 31.91 4.67 -15.01
CA THR A 187 31.59 3.97 -16.25
C THR A 187 32.87 3.87 -17.05
N LYS A 188 33.73 2.91 -16.72
CA LYS A 188 34.61 2.38 -17.76
C LYS A 188 33.69 1.62 -18.69
N LYS A 189 33.68 2.01 -19.96
CA LYS A 189 33.15 1.18 -21.06
C LYS A 189 34.07 -0.02 -21.14
N SER A 190 33.93 -0.96 -20.21
CA SER A 190 34.85 -2.07 -20.08
C SER A 190 34.42 -3.10 -21.12
N ASN A 191 35.37 -3.56 -21.93
CA ASN A 191 35.22 -4.79 -22.70
C ASN A 191 35.17 -6.03 -21.79
N ASP A 192 34.85 -5.86 -20.50
CA ASP A 192 34.75 -6.93 -19.52
C ASP A 192 33.34 -7.51 -19.64
N GLU A 193 33.28 -8.66 -20.31
CA GLU A 193 32.37 -9.81 -20.19
C GLU A 193 31.10 -9.73 -19.30
N GLY A 194 30.38 -8.61 -19.28
CA GLY A 194 29.14 -8.42 -18.52
C GLY A 194 29.28 -7.61 -17.23
N ILE A 195 29.86 -6.40 -17.30
CA ILE A 195 29.69 -5.35 -16.28
C ILE A 195 29.37 -4.04 -16.99
N ASP A 196 28.19 -3.47 -16.72
CA ASP A 196 27.71 -2.25 -17.38
C ASP A 196 28.03 -0.98 -16.56
N GLY A 197 28.26 -1.11 -15.24
CA GLY A 197 28.58 0.03 -14.38
C GLY A 197 29.20 -0.34 -13.04
N ILE A 198 29.85 0.65 -12.41
CA ILE A 198 30.42 0.53 -11.06
C ILE A 198 30.03 1.78 -10.28
N ILE A 199 29.45 1.59 -9.09
CA ILE A 199 29.02 2.65 -8.18
C ILE A 199 29.59 2.39 -6.78
N LYS A 200 29.90 3.47 -6.03
CA LYS A 200 30.31 3.37 -4.63
C LYS A 200 29.09 3.05 -3.75
N GLU A 201 29.25 2.21 -2.75
CA GLU A 201 28.15 1.92 -1.82
C GLU A 201 27.79 3.15 -0.97
N ASP A 202 28.81 3.87 -0.52
CA ASP A 202 28.67 5.02 0.39
C ASP A 202 29.53 6.22 -0.06
N LYS A 203 29.45 7.30 0.72
CA LYS A 203 30.19 8.55 0.46
C LYS A 203 31.72 8.39 0.62
N LEU A 204 32.16 7.50 1.48
CA LEU A 204 33.58 7.22 1.74
C LEU A 204 34.18 6.31 0.66
N GLY A 205 33.34 5.57 -0.06
CA GLY A 205 33.74 4.67 -1.14
C GLY A 205 34.50 3.45 -0.64
N LEU A 206 34.18 2.97 0.57
CA LEU A 206 34.84 1.81 1.19
C LEU A 206 34.56 0.53 0.40
N ASP A 207 33.38 0.44 -0.19
CA ASP A 207 32.96 -0.67 -1.05
C ASP A 207 32.47 -0.18 -2.41
N LEU A 208 32.68 -1.04 -3.42
CA LEU A 208 32.18 -0.87 -4.79
C LEU A 208 31.07 -1.88 -5.06
N ILE A 209 30.03 -1.40 -5.73
CA ILE A 209 28.91 -2.19 -6.22
C ILE A 209 28.99 -2.21 -7.74
N TYR A 210 29.02 -3.42 -8.28
CA TYR A 210 29.07 -3.66 -9.71
C TYR A 210 27.66 -3.89 -10.25
N ILE A 211 27.37 -3.35 -11.43
CA ILE A 211 26.02 -3.28 -11.96
C ILE A 211 25.99 -3.96 -13.32
N GLN A 212 25.00 -4.82 -13.52
CA GLN A 212 24.58 -5.30 -14.82
C GLN A 212 23.14 -4.85 -15.07
N ALA A 213 22.88 -4.16 -16.16
CA ALA A 213 21.58 -3.67 -16.59
C ALA A 213 21.22 -4.29 -17.94
N LYS A 214 20.35 -5.30 -17.94
CA LYS A 214 19.97 -6.04 -19.14
C LYS A 214 18.54 -5.75 -19.58
N LYS A 215 18.39 -5.07 -20.72
CA LYS A 215 17.07 -4.87 -21.35
C LYS A 215 16.62 -6.15 -22.06
N TRP A 216 15.73 -6.91 -21.43
CA TRP A 216 15.27 -8.23 -21.87
C TRP A 216 13.75 -8.37 -21.86
N GLU A 217 13.25 -9.23 -22.75
CA GLU A 217 11.85 -9.67 -22.76
C GLU A 217 11.69 -11.03 -22.08
N ASN A 218 12.56 -11.99 -22.41
CA ASN A 218 12.49 -13.34 -21.85
C ASN A 218 12.97 -13.40 -20.39
N PRO A 219 12.42 -14.33 -19.58
CA PRO A 219 12.89 -14.54 -18.21
C PRO A 219 14.40 -14.77 -18.11
N VAL A 220 15.04 -14.14 -17.14
CA VAL A 220 16.47 -14.27 -16.86
C VAL A 220 16.73 -15.53 -16.04
N GLY A 221 17.49 -16.46 -16.62
CA GLY A 221 17.88 -17.72 -15.97
C GLY A 221 19.22 -17.67 -15.25
N GLY A 222 19.52 -18.72 -14.49
CA GLY A 222 20.77 -18.83 -13.70
C GLY A 222 22.06 -18.72 -14.53
N ALA A 223 22.04 -19.08 -15.81
CA ALA A 223 23.22 -18.97 -16.68
C ALA A 223 23.72 -17.52 -16.84
N GLU A 224 22.82 -16.54 -16.86
CA GLU A 224 23.21 -15.13 -16.95
C GLU A 224 23.73 -14.60 -15.63
N ILE A 225 23.14 -15.06 -14.52
CA ILE A 225 23.62 -14.74 -13.18
C ILE A 225 25.00 -15.35 -12.95
N GLN A 226 25.25 -16.57 -13.43
CA GLN A 226 26.54 -17.23 -13.37
C GLN A 226 27.62 -16.46 -14.14
N LYS A 227 27.30 -15.96 -15.35
CA LYS A 227 28.22 -15.11 -16.11
C LYS A 227 28.57 -13.84 -15.34
N PHE A 228 27.57 -13.15 -14.81
CA PHE A 228 27.78 -11.95 -14.01
C PHE A 228 28.63 -12.22 -12.76
N ALA A 229 28.32 -13.30 -12.04
CA ALA A 229 29.10 -13.69 -10.87
C ALA A 229 30.56 -14.05 -11.21
N GLY A 230 30.80 -14.67 -12.38
CA GLY A 230 32.16 -14.88 -12.90
C GLY A 230 32.89 -13.57 -13.12
N ALA A 231 32.24 -12.59 -13.75
CA ALA A 231 32.80 -11.25 -13.95
C ALA A 231 33.12 -10.55 -12.61
N LEU A 232 32.26 -10.70 -11.58
CA LEU A 232 32.53 -10.20 -10.24
C LEU A 232 33.79 -10.84 -9.62
N GLN A 233 33.97 -12.15 -9.79
CA GLN A 233 35.14 -12.86 -9.26
C GLN A 233 36.44 -12.38 -9.89
N VAL A 234 36.46 -12.15 -11.22
CA VAL A 234 37.61 -11.59 -11.94
C VAL A 234 38.00 -10.21 -11.37
N GLN A 235 37.01 -9.38 -11.06
CA GLN A 235 37.21 -8.06 -10.45
C GLN A 235 37.43 -8.10 -8.93
N ARG A 236 37.47 -9.30 -8.32
CA ARG A 236 37.53 -9.51 -6.85
C ARG A 236 36.43 -8.75 -6.08
N ALA A 237 35.28 -8.58 -6.72
CA ALA A 237 34.13 -7.86 -6.20
C ALA A 237 33.25 -8.74 -5.31
N LYS A 238 32.77 -8.18 -4.20
CA LYS A 238 31.88 -8.89 -3.25
C LYS A 238 30.40 -8.54 -3.40
N LYS A 239 30.08 -7.42 -4.06
CA LYS A 239 28.72 -6.87 -4.15
C LYS A 239 28.37 -6.57 -5.60
N GLY A 240 27.18 -6.99 -6.02
CA GLY A 240 26.67 -6.71 -7.35
C GLY A 240 25.16 -6.54 -7.38
N ILE A 241 24.67 -5.80 -8.38
CA ILE A 241 23.25 -5.64 -8.67
C ILE A 241 23.01 -6.05 -10.11
N PHE A 242 22.11 -7.01 -10.31
CA PHE A 242 21.64 -7.39 -11.64
C PHE A 242 20.22 -6.87 -11.84
N ILE A 243 20.05 -6.03 -12.85
CA ILE A 243 18.79 -5.32 -13.14
C ILE A 243 18.31 -5.74 -14.51
N THR A 244 17.01 -6.06 -14.63
CA THR A 244 16.39 -6.46 -15.89
C THR A 244 15.02 -5.82 -16.07
N THR A 245 14.59 -5.63 -17.32
CA THR A 245 13.22 -5.25 -17.66
C THR A 245 12.25 -6.45 -17.72
N SER A 246 12.77 -7.68 -17.55
CA SER A 246 11.98 -8.91 -17.48
C SER A 246 11.87 -9.41 -16.03
N VAL A 247 11.58 -10.70 -15.85
CA VAL A 247 11.52 -11.41 -14.57
C VAL A 247 12.69 -12.38 -14.42
N PHE A 248 13.04 -12.74 -13.19
CA PHE A 248 14.03 -13.80 -12.93
C PHE A 248 13.33 -15.14 -12.70
N THR A 249 13.93 -16.23 -13.16
CA THR A 249 13.42 -17.57 -12.87
C THR A 249 13.71 -17.98 -11.41
N ALA A 250 13.00 -18.98 -10.89
CA ALA A 250 13.27 -19.54 -9.56
C ALA A 250 14.74 -20.01 -9.43
N ASN A 251 15.25 -20.68 -10.46
CA ASN A 251 16.64 -21.14 -10.51
C ASN A 251 17.66 -19.98 -10.44
N ALA A 252 17.34 -18.80 -11.01
CA ALA A 252 18.21 -17.63 -10.88
C ALA A 252 18.33 -17.16 -9.41
N HIS A 253 17.23 -17.16 -8.66
CA HIS A 253 17.25 -16.81 -7.24
C HIS A 253 17.96 -17.87 -6.39
N GLU A 254 17.70 -19.16 -6.64
CA GLU A 254 18.39 -20.26 -5.97
C GLU A 254 19.90 -20.23 -6.20
N TYR A 255 20.33 -19.83 -7.39
CA TYR A 255 21.74 -19.70 -7.72
C TYR A 255 22.40 -18.60 -6.89
N VAL A 256 21.80 -17.40 -6.83
CA VAL A 256 22.31 -16.28 -6.01
C VAL A 256 22.42 -16.66 -4.53
N ALA A 257 21.43 -17.39 -4.00
CA ALA A 257 21.41 -17.78 -2.59
C ALA A 257 22.57 -18.71 -2.17
N LYS A 258 23.23 -19.37 -3.13
CA LYS A 258 24.35 -20.29 -2.89
C LYS A 258 25.73 -19.64 -3.03
N MET A 259 25.79 -18.36 -3.41
CA MET A 259 27.05 -17.67 -3.67
C MET A 259 27.58 -16.93 -2.44
N ASP A 260 28.91 -16.86 -2.31
CA ASP A 260 29.56 -16.04 -1.29
C ASP A 260 29.45 -14.53 -1.59
N SER A 261 29.35 -14.16 -2.87
CA SER A 261 29.14 -12.78 -3.31
C SER A 261 27.68 -12.36 -3.13
N LYS A 262 27.46 -11.15 -2.62
CA LYS A 262 26.12 -10.57 -2.43
C LYS A 262 25.62 -9.97 -3.74
N ILE A 263 24.79 -10.73 -4.47
CA ILE A 263 24.13 -10.27 -5.69
C ILE A 263 22.67 -9.92 -5.36
N VAL A 264 22.24 -8.71 -5.70
CA VAL A 264 20.82 -8.30 -5.61
C VAL A 264 20.20 -8.37 -7.00
N LEU A 265 19.05 -9.02 -7.10
CA LEU A 265 18.27 -9.12 -8.34
C LEU A 265 17.13 -8.09 -8.30
N ILE A 266 17.03 -7.25 -9.33
CA ILE A 266 15.94 -6.26 -9.50
C ILE A 266 15.26 -6.51 -10.85
N ASP A 267 14.03 -7.02 -10.80
CA ASP A 267 13.23 -7.29 -11.99
C ASP A 267 12.46 -6.05 -12.47
N GLY A 268 11.73 -6.19 -13.57
CA GLY A 268 10.99 -5.07 -14.17
C GLY A 268 9.94 -4.46 -13.24
N THR A 269 9.29 -5.29 -12.41
CA THR A 269 8.30 -4.84 -11.44
C THR A 269 8.97 -4.06 -10.31
N LYS A 270 10.01 -4.61 -9.70
CA LYS A 270 10.72 -3.95 -8.61
C LYS A 270 11.43 -2.69 -9.09
N LEU A 271 11.96 -2.70 -10.32
CA LEU A 271 12.56 -1.53 -10.96
C LEU A 271 11.57 -0.37 -11.04
N THR A 272 10.38 -0.59 -11.61
CA THR A 272 9.39 0.50 -11.76
C THR A 272 8.82 0.94 -10.42
N ASP A 273 8.65 0.02 -9.47
CA ASP A 273 8.27 0.35 -8.10
C ASP A 273 9.26 1.33 -7.45
N LEU A 274 10.55 1.05 -7.55
CA LEU A 274 11.62 1.91 -7.02
C LEU A 274 11.70 3.22 -7.79
N MET A 275 11.53 3.21 -9.11
CA MET A 275 11.50 4.44 -9.90
C MET A 275 10.35 5.36 -9.48
N ILE A 276 9.15 4.81 -9.24
CA ILE A 276 8.01 5.59 -8.74
C ILE A 276 8.29 6.12 -7.33
N GLU A 277 8.78 5.28 -6.43
CA GLU A 277 9.08 5.65 -5.03
C GLU A 277 10.12 6.77 -4.92
N TYR A 278 11.17 6.72 -5.75
CA TYR A 278 12.29 7.66 -5.73
C TYR A 278 12.18 8.78 -6.78
N ASN A 279 11.00 8.93 -7.40
CA ASN A 279 10.70 9.97 -8.38
C ASN A 279 11.67 10.00 -9.58
N VAL A 280 11.94 8.84 -10.17
CA VAL A 280 12.80 8.64 -11.35
C VAL A 280 11.92 8.39 -12.57
N GLY A 281 12.01 9.25 -13.58
CA GLY A 281 11.21 9.10 -14.81
C GLY A 281 9.71 9.34 -14.62
N VAL A 282 9.28 9.88 -13.47
CA VAL A 282 7.89 10.20 -13.14
C VAL A 282 7.78 11.60 -12.55
N LEU A 283 6.58 12.19 -12.61
CA LEU A 283 6.28 13.51 -12.05
C LEU A 283 4.99 13.43 -11.21
N THR A 284 4.94 14.22 -10.14
CA THR A 284 3.72 14.36 -9.34
C THR A 284 2.63 15.07 -10.15
N LYS A 285 1.56 14.35 -10.48
CA LYS A 285 0.41 14.91 -11.20
C LYS A 285 -0.53 15.71 -10.29
N GLN A 286 -0.75 15.24 -9.06
CA GLN A 286 -1.68 15.84 -8.10
C GLN A 286 -1.38 15.39 -6.66
N THR A 287 -1.74 16.22 -5.68
CA THR A 287 -1.66 15.93 -4.23
C THR A 287 -3.02 16.11 -3.57
N TYR A 288 -3.41 15.18 -2.69
CA TYR A 288 -4.63 15.25 -1.89
C TYR A 288 -4.26 15.25 -0.40
N GLU A 289 -4.82 16.18 0.38
CA GLU A 289 -4.64 16.24 1.83
C GLU A 289 -5.88 15.72 2.56
N ILE A 290 -5.71 14.73 3.44
CA ILE A 290 -6.78 14.24 4.33
C ILE A 290 -6.59 14.88 5.71
N LYS A 291 -7.56 15.66 6.16
CA LYS A 291 -7.54 16.34 7.46
C LYS A 291 -8.44 15.63 8.45
N ARG A 292 -8.07 15.70 9.73
CA ARG A 292 -8.89 15.26 10.87
C ARG A 292 -9.11 16.43 11.81
N VAL A 293 -10.21 16.41 12.53
CA VAL A 293 -10.46 17.39 13.60
C VAL A 293 -9.36 17.25 14.65
N ASP A 294 -8.72 18.36 14.99
CA ASP A 294 -7.84 18.46 16.14
C ASP A 294 -8.69 18.66 17.38
N LEU A 295 -8.91 17.59 18.14
CA LEU A 295 -9.73 17.65 19.35
C LEU A 295 -9.06 18.47 20.46
N GLU A 296 -7.73 18.59 20.47
CA GLU A 296 -7.01 19.36 21.50
C GLU A 296 -7.25 20.85 21.34
N TYR A 297 -7.42 21.33 20.10
CA TYR A 297 -7.78 22.71 19.80
C TYR A 297 -9.14 23.13 20.40
N PHE A 298 -10.07 22.19 20.59
CA PHE A 298 -11.41 22.46 21.11
C PHE A 298 -11.59 22.10 22.59
N ASN A 299 -10.53 21.74 23.31
CA ASN A 299 -10.60 21.60 24.76
C ASN A 299 -10.54 23.02 25.38
N GLU A 300 -11.62 23.43 26.03
CA GLU A 300 -11.75 24.75 26.70
C GLU A 300 -11.09 24.78 28.10
N ASP A 301 -10.04 23.99 28.33
CA ASP A 301 -9.26 23.98 29.58
C ASP A 301 -8.02 24.88 29.53
#